data_AF-A0A9D6SE25-F1
#
_entry.id   AF-A0A9D6SE25-F1
#
_cell.length_a   1.000
_cell.length_b   1.000
_cell.length_c   1.000
_cell.angle_alpha   90.00
_cell.angle_beta   90.00
_cell.angle_gamma   90.00
#
_symmetry.space_group_name_H-M   'P 1'
#
loop_
_entity.id
_entity.type
_entity.pdbx_description
1 polymer ?
#
loop_
_entity_poly.entity_id
_entity_poly.type
_entity_poly.pdbx_seq_one_letter_code
_entity_poly.pdbx_strand_id
1 'polypeptide(L)'
;MPGTDLLQQAGGGAFTDLRVPDFDTIDPEIKPMSVDQANFGIEAEVMPQTVLSARFVHSKLNRTIEDLGNVLPDGSFGYFYGNPGEGTNIYAAPAGPTCTITVQGTCADYMPKAIRQYDAFQVELTRRFSRGFLFDASYVYSRLYGNYGGLQSTDEIRLSDTGRGYGNNQVLGAAAYRGGSNANVAWDLDWEFYDAHGNNGLYGRLPTDRPHAFKLAGAYEFKFGTQVGLFFWATSGTPVSTQLNSNYYYQFWPNGRGDMGRTPTFSRTDLLIAHEFKFGEVKKLRLEFNATNLFSQRISQYTWNNYNYQDIGFFSPSNIELFDKDLDKGFAWQSIAKNTSEAQGIALDPRYGHAAEFTPGFEGRFGIKFIF
;
A
#
# COMPACT_ATOMS: atom_id res chain seq x y z
N MET A 1 -13.23 6.58 38.34
CA MET A 1 -13.88 5.51 39.12
C MET A 1 -13.67 4.22 38.35
N PRO A 2 -13.05 3.17 38.91
CA PRO A 2 -13.01 1.89 38.22
C PRO A 2 -14.41 1.28 38.35
N GLY A 3 -15.20 1.40 37.29
CA GLY A 3 -16.46 0.67 37.18
C GLY A 3 -16.17 -0.81 37.01
N THR A 4 -17.05 -1.65 37.56
CA THR A 4 -17.00 -3.11 37.39
C THR A 4 -16.89 -3.47 35.92
N ASP A 5 -15.90 -4.29 35.57
CA ASP A 5 -15.72 -4.83 34.22
C ASP A 5 -16.93 -5.67 33.83
N LEU A 6 -17.69 -5.19 32.84
CA LEU A 6 -18.89 -5.85 32.34
C LEU A 6 -18.55 -7.01 31.38
N LEU A 7 -17.31 -7.17 30.94
CA LEU A 7 -16.86 -8.29 30.11
C LEU A 7 -16.72 -9.58 30.94
N GLN A 8 -16.40 -9.47 32.24
CA GLN A 8 -16.41 -10.61 33.15
C GLN A 8 -17.81 -11.25 33.32
N GLN A 9 -18.89 -10.52 33.04
CA GLN A 9 -20.26 -11.07 33.16
C GLN A 9 -20.73 -11.88 31.93
N ALA A 10 -20.02 -11.81 30.80
CA ALA A 10 -20.47 -12.45 29.55
C ALA A 10 -19.96 -13.88 29.33
N GLY A 11 -19.07 -14.39 30.19
CA GLY A 11 -18.63 -15.79 30.12
C GLY A 11 -17.43 -16.01 31.03
N GLY A 12 -17.65 -16.67 32.17
CA GLY A 12 -16.63 -16.92 33.22
C GLY A 12 -15.52 -17.91 32.82
N GLY A 13 -15.02 -17.85 31.58
CA GLY A 13 -13.80 -18.52 31.14
C GLY A 13 -12.58 -17.60 31.23
N ALA A 14 -11.38 -18.18 31.11
CA ALA A 14 -10.18 -17.41 30.86
C ALA A 14 -10.35 -16.63 29.54
N PHE A 15 -10.08 -15.32 29.55
CA PHE A 15 -10.11 -14.47 28.37
C PHE A 15 -8.72 -13.89 28.15
N THR A 16 -8.37 -13.65 26.90
CA THR A 16 -7.14 -12.97 26.50
C THR A 16 -7.51 -11.58 26.00
N ASP A 17 -6.99 -10.55 26.65
CA ASP A 17 -7.19 -9.18 26.18
C ASP A 17 -6.15 -8.85 25.10
N LEU A 18 -6.62 -8.61 23.88
CA LEU A 18 -5.75 -8.28 22.74
C LEU A 18 -5.39 -6.78 22.68
N ARG A 19 -5.96 -5.96 23.57
CA ARG A 19 -5.85 -4.50 23.61
C ARG A 19 -5.89 -4.01 25.05
N VAL A 20 -4.97 -4.52 25.88
CA VAL A 20 -4.83 -4.08 27.26
C VAL A 20 -4.62 -2.56 27.27
N PRO A 21 -5.33 -1.78 28.13
CA PRO A 21 -5.09 -0.35 28.24
C PRO A 21 -3.65 -0.06 28.66
N ASP A 22 -2.91 0.53 27.74
CA ASP A 22 -1.49 0.83 27.91
C ASP A 22 -1.31 2.22 28.57
N PHE A 23 -0.58 2.27 29.69
CA PHE A 23 -0.18 3.50 30.39
C PHE A 23 1.34 3.54 30.52
N ASP A 24 1.94 4.71 30.30
CA ASP A 24 3.39 4.92 30.36
C ASP A 24 4.21 3.99 29.43
N THR A 25 3.63 3.59 28.29
CA THR A 25 4.23 2.67 27.32
C THR A 25 4.99 3.37 26.18
N ILE A 26 5.46 4.59 26.40
CA ILE A 26 6.31 5.29 25.43
C ILE A 26 7.76 5.09 25.85
N ASP A 27 8.60 4.62 24.93
CA ASP A 27 10.04 4.54 25.14
C ASP A 27 10.59 5.93 25.54
N PRO A 28 11.17 6.08 26.76
CA PRO A 28 11.66 7.38 27.23
C PRO A 28 12.85 7.90 26.40
N GLU A 29 13.56 7.03 25.67
CA GLU A 29 14.65 7.39 24.77
C GLU A 29 14.23 7.44 23.30
N ILE A 30 12.92 7.45 23.04
CA ILE A 30 12.37 7.51 21.68
C ILE A 30 12.91 8.71 20.91
N LYS A 31 13.35 8.46 19.68
CA LYS A 31 13.88 9.47 18.78
C LYS A 31 12.83 9.83 17.74
N PRO A 32 12.76 11.11 17.35
CA PRO A 32 11.88 11.54 16.27
C PRO A 32 12.12 10.76 14.98
N MET A 33 11.03 10.45 14.27
CA MET A 33 11.10 9.97 12.89
C MET A 33 11.96 10.92 12.05
N SER A 34 12.83 10.37 11.20
CA SER A 34 13.67 11.20 10.33
C SER A 34 13.98 10.50 9.01
N VAL A 35 14.16 11.31 7.97
CA VAL A 35 14.40 10.88 6.59
C VAL A 35 15.53 11.72 6.02
N ASP A 36 16.51 11.08 5.41
CA ASP A 36 17.53 11.75 4.60
C ASP A 36 17.03 11.87 3.17
N GLN A 37 17.16 13.05 2.58
CA GLN A 37 16.75 13.30 1.19
C GLN A 37 17.87 13.99 0.42
N ALA A 38 18.15 13.48 -0.78
CA ALA A 38 19.04 14.12 -1.74
C ALA A 38 18.31 14.28 -3.07
N ASN A 39 18.38 15.48 -3.64
CA ASN A 39 17.79 15.80 -4.93
C ASN A 39 18.83 16.50 -5.79
N PHE A 40 19.03 16.01 -7.00
CA PHE A 40 19.91 16.64 -8.00
C PHE A 40 19.13 16.83 -9.28
N GLY A 41 19.28 17.99 -9.93
CA GLY A 41 18.55 18.29 -11.16
C GLY A 41 19.36 19.14 -12.11
N ILE A 42 19.20 18.88 -13.40
CA ILE A 42 19.68 19.72 -14.49
C ILE A 42 18.52 20.05 -15.42
N GLU A 43 18.50 21.28 -15.92
CA GLU A 43 17.51 21.74 -16.87
C GLU A 43 18.21 22.51 -17.99
N ALA A 44 17.76 22.28 -19.23
CA ALA A 44 18.29 22.95 -20.40
C ALA A 44 17.16 23.29 -21.36
N GLU A 45 17.17 24.52 -21.89
CA GLU A 45 16.39 24.84 -23.08
C GLU A 45 17.03 24.15 -24.28
N VAL A 46 16.36 23.14 -24.84
CA VAL A 46 16.89 22.32 -25.94
C VAL A 46 16.40 22.79 -27.31
N MET A 47 15.27 23.51 -27.34
CA MET A 47 14.66 24.15 -28.50
C MET A 47 13.86 25.37 -28.01
N PRO A 48 13.51 26.35 -28.88
CA PRO A 48 12.70 27.49 -28.46
C PRO A 48 11.43 27.06 -27.72
N GLN A 49 11.23 27.58 -26.52
CA GLN A 49 10.09 27.26 -25.64
C GLN A 49 10.00 25.80 -25.18
N THR A 50 11.05 24.99 -25.36
CA THR A 50 11.10 23.57 -24.95
C THR A 50 12.26 23.34 -23.99
N VAL A 51 11.96 22.85 -22.80
CA VAL A 51 12.93 22.55 -21.74
C VAL A 51 13.01 21.04 -21.53
N LEU A 52 14.24 20.52 -21.49
CA LEU A 52 14.54 19.17 -21.02
C LEU A 52 15.03 19.28 -19.57
N SER A 53 14.40 18.53 -18.67
CA SER A 53 14.80 18.40 -17.27
C SER A 53 15.17 16.96 -16.96
N ALA A 54 16.26 16.74 -16.25
CA ALA A 54 16.62 15.45 -15.68
C ALA A 54 16.84 15.60 -14.18
N ARG A 55 16.25 14.72 -13.37
CA ARG A 55 16.29 14.79 -11.90
C ARG A 55 16.59 13.42 -11.32
N PHE A 56 17.43 13.39 -10.29
CA PHE A 56 17.64 12.24 -9.42
C PHE A 56 17.10 12.57 -8.03
N VAL A 57 16.36 11.63 -7.45
CA VAL A 57 15.76 11.72 -6.12
C VAL A 57 16.19 10.50 -5.32
N HIS A 58 16.75 10.72 -4.14
CA HIS A 58 17.01 9.70 -3.13
C HIS A 58 16.29 10.11 -1.84
N SER A 59 15.53 9.20 -1.25
CA SER A 59 14.89 9.37 0.04
C SER A 59 15.07 8.11 0.85
N LYS A 60 15.67 8.21 2.03
CA LYS A 60 15.96 7.09 2.91
C LYS A 60 15.42 7.38 4.30
N LEU A 61 14.53 6.52 4.78
CA LEU A 61 14.10 6.53 6.17
C LEU A 61 15.29 6.16 7.06
N ASN A 62 15.60 7.01 8.03
CA ASN A 62 16.60 6.71 9.05
C ASN A 62 15.98 5.91 10.19
N ARG A 63 14.79 6.33 10.61
CA ARG A 63 13.98 5.69 11.65
C ARG A 63 12.54 6.17 11.61
N THR A 64 11.64 5.37 12.17
CA THR A 64 10.24 5.73 12.43
C THR A 64 9.89 5.48 13.89
N ILE A 65 8.74 5.98 14.30
CA ILE A 65 8.06 5.60 15.54
C ILE A 65 6.94 4.64 15.14
N GLU A 66 6.81 3.54 15.88
CA GLU A 66 5.77 2.52 15.70
C GLU A 66 5.26 2.04 17.05
N ASP A 67 4.05 1.45 17.06
CA ASP A 67 3.66 0.54 18.12
C ASP A 67 4.37 -0.81 17.93
N LEU A 68 4.87 -1.32 19.04
CA LEU A 68 5.60 -2.57 19.13
C LEU A 68 4.79 -3.44 20.07
N GLY A 69 4.23 -4.52 19.54
CA GLY A 69 3.41 -5.42 20.33
C GLY A 69 4.26 -6.38 21.13
N ASN A 70 3.68 -6.85 22.24
CA ASN A 70 4.32 -7.78 23.14
C ASN A 70 3.26 -8.69 23.77
N VAL A 71 3.57 -9.98 23.89
CA VAL A 71 2.75 -10.94 24.61
C VAL A 71 3.11 -10.88 26.10
N LEU A 72 2.14 -10.45 26.90
CA LEU A 72 2.27 -10.31 28.34
C LEU A 72 2.24 -11.71 29.02
N PRO A 73 2.74 -11.84 30.27
CA PRO A 73 2.83 -13.13 30.96
C PRO A 73 1.49 -13.85 31.17
N ASP A 74 0.37 -13.12 31.14
CA ASP A 74 -0.99 -13.66 31.26
C ASP A 74 -1.58 -14.09 29.89
N GLY A 75 -0.80 -13.97 28.81
CA GLY A 75 -1.19 -14.24 27.43
C GLY A 75 -1.86 -13.06 26.72
N SER A 76 -2.13 -11.96 27.43
CA SER A 76 -2.70 -10.73 26.87
C SER A 76 -1.67 -9.98 26.01
N PHE A 77 -2.12 -8.99 25.24
CA PHE A 77 -1.28 -8.23 24.33
C PHE A 77 -1.21 -6.77 24.80
N GLY A 78 0.01 -6.28 24.97
CA GLY A 78 0.30 -4.87 25.24
C GLY A 78 1.08 -4.24 24.09
N TYR A 79 0.96 -2.93 23.93
CA TYR A 79 1.67 -2.17 22.90
C TYR A 79 2.49 -1.07 23.54
N PHE A 80 3.71 -0.91 23.08
CA PHE A 80 4.57 0.19 23.47
C PHE A 80 5.11 0.93 22.25
N TYR A 81 5.28 2.24 22.37
CA TYR A 81 5.71 3.08 21.26
C TYR A 81 7.20 3.30 21.32
N GLY A 82 7.90 2.98 20.24
CA GLY A 82 9.34 3.06 20.16
C GLY A 82 9.87 3.17 18.73
N ASN A 83 11.20 3.17 18.59
CA ASN A 83 11.85 3.06 17.28
C ASN A 83 12.21 1.59 17.01
N PRO A 84 11.58 0.90 16.03
CA PRO A 84 11.88 -0.50 15.74
C PRO A 84 13.37 -0.74 15.45
N GLY A 85 13.97 -1.70 16.16
CA GLY A 85 15.37 -2.09 15.96
C GLY A 85 16.39 -1.07 16.49
N GLU A 86 16.00 -0.17 17.39
CA GLU A 86 16.90 0.80 18.06
C GLU A 86 16.70 0.82 19.58
N GLY A 87 17.76 1.19 20.32
CA GLY A 87 17.69 1.37 21.77
C GLY A 87 17.33 0.08 22.49
N THR A 88 16.35 0.16 23.40
CA THR A 88 15.77 -1.01 24.08
C THR A 88 14.92 -1.87 23.15
N ASN A 89 14.54 -1.36 21.98
CA ASN A 89 13.63 -2.00 21.02
C ASN A 89 14.40 -2.75 19.92
N ILE A 90 15.63 -3.17 20.21
CA ILE A 90 16.40 -4.09 19.34
C ILE A 90 15.94 -5.54 19.50
N TYR A 91 15.20 -5.82 20.57
CA TYR A 91 14.64 -7.13 20.87
C TYR A 91 13.12 -7.07 20.95
N ALA A 92 12.46 -8.11 20.46
CA ALA A 92 11.04 -8.39 20.64
C ALA A 92 10.89 -9.60 21.56
N ALA A 93 9.84 -9.63 22.38
CA ALA A 93 9.48 -10.87 23.05
C ALA A 93 8.81 -11.81 22.03
N PRO A 94 9.21 -13.09 21.97
CA PRO A 94 8.57 -14.04 21.08
C PRO A 94 7.15 -14.31 21.57
N ALA A 95 6.21 -14.39 20.64
CA ALA A 95 4.85 -14.80 20.95
C ALA A 95 4.73 -16.33 21.10
N GLY A 96 5.67 -17.07 20.50
CA GLY A 96 5.72 -18.54 20.52
C GLY A 96 7.09 -19.11 20.93
N PRO A 97 7.46 -20.30 20.43
CA PRO A 97 8.73 -20.96 20.78
C PRO A 97 9.96 -20.37 20.05
N THR A 98 9.79 -19.38 19.18
CA THR A 98 10.88 -18.71 18.47
C THR A 98 11.87 -18.13 19.48
N CYS A 99 13.15 -18.43 19.32
CA CYS A 99 14.18 -18.00 20.24
C CYS A 99 15.52 -17.77 19.55
N THR A 100 15.70 -16.59 18.96
CA THR A 100 16.95 -16.29 18.24
C THR A 100 18.05 -15.76 19.15
N ILE A 101 17.72 -15.22 20.33
CA ILE A 101 18.69 -14.77 21.33
C ILE A 101 18.16 -14.91 22.76
N THR A 102 19.08 -15.01 23.74
CA THR A 102 18.74 -14.92 25.17
C THR A 102 19.29 -13.61 25.74
N VAL A 103 18.41 -12.78 26.28
CA VAL A 103 18.73 -11.49 26.90
C VAL A 103 18.41 -11.58 28.38
N GLN A 104 19.44 -11.47 29.23
CA GLN A 104 19.30 -11.57 30.70
C GLN A 104 18.60 -12.86 31.17
N GLY A 105 18.78 -13.96 30.45
CA GLY A 105 18.15 -15.26 30.77
C GLY A 105 16.75 -15.44 30.20
N THR A 106 16.20 -14.44 29.51
CA THR A 106 14.89 -14.50 28.85
C THR A 106 15.06 -14.66 27.35
N CYS A 107 14.23 -15.51 26.75
CA CYS A 107 14.18 -15.68 25.31
C CYS A 107 13.67 -14.41 24.61
N ALA A 108 14.30 -14.04 23.49
CA ALA A 108 13.95 -12.86 22.71
C ALA A 108 14.26 -13.09 21.22
N ASP A 109 13.65 -12.25 20.38
CA ASP A 109 13.94 -12.16 18.96
C ASP A 109 14.49 -10.81 18.55
N TYR A 110 15.21 -10.75 17.43
CA TYR A 110 15.68 -9.48 16.89
C TYR A 110 14.51 -8.69 16.30
N MET A 111 14.26 -7.49 16.82
CA MET A 111 13.29 -6.57 16.25
C MET A 111 13.87 -5.96 14.96
N PRO A 112 13.23 -6.16 13.80
CA PRO A 112 13.75 -5.63 12.55
C PRO A 112 13.56 -4.13 12.47
N LYS A 113 14.55 -3.44 11.89
CA LYS A 113 14.46 -2.01 11.63
C LYS A 113 13.40 -1.71 10.57
N ALA A 114 12.69 -0.60 10.75
CA ALA A 114 11.88 -0.02 9.69
C ALA A 114 12.76 0.56 8.59
N ILE A 115 12.72 -0.06 7.41
CA ILE A 115 13.43 0.38 6.21
C ILE A 115 12.42 0.85 5.18
N ARG A 116 12.66 2.04 4.64
CA ARG A 116 11.98 2.56 3.45
C ARG A 116 12.96 3.42 2.66
N GLN A 117 13.29 2.99 1.46
CA GLN A 117 14.19 3.70 0.56
C GLN A 117 13.53 3.87 -0.81
N TYR A 118 13.51 5.11 -1.28
CA TYR A 118 13.05 5.50 -2.61
C TYR A 118 14.20 6.11 -3.41
N ASP A 119 14.48 5.53 -4.57
CA ASP A 119 15.43 6.04 -5.55
C ASP A 119 14.69 6.25 -6.87
N ALA A 120 14.88 7.40 -7.51
CA ALA A 120 14.27 7.69 -8.80
C ALA A 120 15.15 8.54 -9.71
N PHE A 121 15.09 8.23 -11.00
CA PHE A 121 15.56 9.07 -12.08
C PHE A 121 14.36 9.50 -12.92
N GLN A 122 14.18 10.81 -13.08
CA GLN A 122 13.12 11.42 -13.86
C GLN A 122 13.72 12.16 -15.05
N VAL A 123 13.12 11.99 -16.22
CA VAL A 123 13.35 12.84 -17.40
C VAL A 123 12.03 13.45 -17.80
N GLU A 124 12.04 14.75 -18.09
CA GLU A 124 10.86 15.52 -18.46
C GLU A 124 11.20 16.44 -19.64
N LEU A 125 10.31 16.50 -20.63
CA LEU A 125 10.41 17.36 -21.79
C LEU A 125 9.12 18.17 -21.90
N THR A 126 9.22 19.47 -21.65
CA THR A 126 8.06 20.36 -21.59
C THR A 126 8.20 21.45 -22.64
N ARG A 127 7.15 21.64 -23.44
CA ARG A 127 7.02 22.74 -24.40
C ARG A 127 5.85 23.64 -24.01
N ARG A 128 6.13 24.91 -23.78
CA ARG A 128 5.09 25.94 -23.57
C ARG A 128 4.30 26.17 -24.85
N PHE A 129 3.02 26.56 -24.72
CA PHE A 129 2.16 26.83 -25.86
C PHE A 129 2.76 27.90 -26.77
N SER A 130 3.09 27.50 -28.00
CA SER A 130 3.67 28.37 -29.01
C SER A 130 3.37 27.81 -30.39
N ARG A 131 2.92 28.68 -31.30
CA ARG A 131 2.50 28.32 -32.67
C ARG A 131 1.42 27.23 -32.71
N GLY A 132 0.47 27.29 -31.79
CA GLY A 132 -0.67 26.36 -31.74
C GLY A 132 -0.37 25.02 -31.07
N PHE A 133 0.82 24.80 -30.49
CA PHE A 133 1.16 23.50 -29.91
C PHE A 133 1.80 23.63 -28.53
N LEU A 134 1.39 22.76 -27.60
CA LEU A 134 2.03 22.52 -26.31
C LEU A 134 2.15 21.01 -26.09
N PHE A 135 3.16 20.60 -25.31
CA PHE A 135 3.20 19.25 -24.75
C PHE A 135 4.02 19.21 -23.47
N ASP A 136 3.78 18.17 -22.69
CA ASP A 136 4.54 17.76 -21.53
C ASP A 136 4.70 16.24 -21.59
N ALA A 137 5.94 15.75 -21.52
CA ALA A 137 6.23 14.33 -21.50
C ALA A 137 7.19 14.03 -20.35
N SER A 138 6.88 13.06 -19.51
CA SER A 138 7.75 12.65 -18.41
C SER A 138 7.89 11.14 -18.32
N TYR A 139 9.08 10.69 -17.94
CA TYR A 139 9.40 9.32 -17.65
C TYR A 139 10.15 9.24 -16.33
N VAL A 140 9.67 8.38 -15.43
CA VAL A 140 10.31 8.07 -14.15
C VAL A 140 10.72 6.60 -14.15
N TYR A 141 11.99 6.36 -13.89
CA TYR A 141 12.51 5.06 -13.47
C TYR A 141 12.76 5.08 -11.97
N SER A 142 12.14 4.20 -11.20
CA SER A 142 12.25 4.24 -9.73
C SER A 142 12.31 2.88 -9.04
N ARG A 143 12.66 2.91 -7.76
CA ARG A 143 12.61 1.77 -6.84
C ARG A 143 12.19 2.26 -5.47
N LEU A 144 11.14 1.65 -4.93
CA LEU A 144 10.73 1.74 -3.53
C LEU A 144 10.95 0.37 -2.86
N TYR A 145 11.79 0.34 -1.82
CA TYR A 145 12.22 -0.90 -1.18
C TYR A 145 12.26 -0.78 0.35
N GLY A 146 11.96 -1.87 1.04
CA GLY A 146 12.04 -2.00 2.49
C GLY A 146 10.90 -2.86 3.06
N ASN A 147 10.53 -2.59 4.30
CA ASN A 147 9.44 -3.24 5.02
C ASN A 147 8.46 -2.25 5.66
N TYR A 148 8.70 -0.93 5.52
CA TYR A 148 7.85 0.11 6.08
C TYR A 148 7.03 0.86 5.01
N GLY A 149 5.71 0.66 5.05
CA GLY A 149 4.72 1.26 4.15
C GLY A 149 4.57 2.78 4.24
N GLY A 150 5.05 3.39 5.33
CA GLY A 150 4.88 4.82 5.64
C GLY A 150 3.92 5.01 6.83
N LEU A 151 3.58 6.26 7.13
CA LEU A 151 2.61 6.62 8.19
C LEU A 151 1.22 5.99 8.00
N GLN A 152 0.95 5.46 6.82
CA GLN A 152 -0.22 4.67 6.53
C GLN A 152 0.26 3.37 5.88
N SER A 153 -0.22 2.23 6.39
CA SER A 153 0.12 0.93 5.83
C SER A 153 -0.50 0.78 4.44
N THR A 154 0.35 0.76 3.41
CA THR A 154 -0.07 0.43 2.02
C THR A 154 -0.22 -1.07 1.79
N ASP A 155 0.08 -1.86 2.82
CA ASP A 155 0.01 -3.32 2.84
C ASP A 155 -1.37 -3.82 3.30
N GLU A 156 -2.16 -2.97 3.98
CA GLU A 156 -3.45 -3.30 4.58
C GLU A 156 -4.62 -2.90 3.65
N ILE A 157 -4.84 -3.70 2.60
CA ILE A 157 -5.91 -3.48 1.62
C ILE A 157 -7.07 -4.47 1.87
N ARG A 158 -8.32 -3.96 1.89
CA ARG A 158 -9.55 -4.75 1.98
C ARG A 158 -10.47 -4.36 0.83
N LEU A 159 -10.81 -5.29 -0.06
CA LEU A 159 -11.73 -4.97 -1.15
C LEU A 159 -13.16 -4.77 -0.66
N SER A 160 -13.90 -3.88 -1.31
CA SER A 160 -15.27 -3.53 -0.91
C SER A 160 -16.26 -4.70 -1.01
N ASP A 161 -15.95 -5.70 -1.83
CA ASP A 161 -16.74 -6.93 -2.00
C ASP A 161 -16.46 -8.01 -0.93
N THR A 162 -15.48 -7.78 -0.05
CA THR A 162 -15.27 -8.62 1.15
C THR A 162 -16.28 -8.33 2.25
N GLY A 163 -17.15 -7.33 2.07
CA GLY A 163 -18.01 -6.81 3.13
C GLY A 163 -17.24 -6.09 4.24
N ARG A 164 -15.93 -5.88 4.07
CA ARG A 164 -15.06 -5.16 4.99
C ARG A 164 -14.43 -3.94 4.31
N GLY A 165 -14.13 -2.96 5.13
CA GLY A 165 -13.27 -1.83 4.81
C GLY A 165 -13.20 -0.89 6.00
N TYR A 166 -12.50 0.20 5.85
CA TYR A 166 -12.24 1.14 6.94
C TYR A 166 -13.16 2.33 6.77
N GLY A 167 -14.07 2.50 7.73
CA GLY A 167 -15.10 3.53 7.66
C GLY A 167 -14.76 4.73 8.54
N ASN A 168 -15.09 5.92 8.05
CA ASN A 168 -15.33 7.06 8.93
C ASN A 168 -16.73 6.87 9.55
N ASN A 169 -16.95 7.35 10.77
CA ASN A 169 -18.28 7.35 11.37
C ASN A 169 -19.29 8.03 10.41
N GLN A 170 -20.40 7.35 10.08
CA GLN A 170 -21.54 7.83 9.28
C GLN A 170 -21.45 7.81 7.73
N VAL A 171 -20.65 6.95 7.09
CA VAL A 171 -20.69 6.77 5.63
C VAL A 171 -21.11 5.34 5.23
N LEU A 172 -22.07 5.23 4.30
CA LEU A 172 -22.39 3.99 3.58
C LEU A 172 -21.31 3.72 2.55
N GLY A 173 -20.33 2.88 2.91
CA GLY A 173 -19.22 2.50 2.06
C GLY A 173 -17.92 2.43 2.86
N ALA A 174 -17.31 1.24 2.89
CA ALA A 174 -16.08 1.00 3.61
C ALA A 174 -14.89 1.32 2.69
N ALA A 175 -13.91 2.12 3.14
CA ALA A 175 -12.72 2.41 2.35
C ALA A 175 -11.89 1.13 2.20
N ALA A 176 -11.27 0.95 1.04
CA ALA A 176 -10.50 -0.26 0.77
C ALA A 176 -9.13 -0.31 1.48
N TYR A 177 -8.82 0.69 2.30
CA TYR A 177 -7.52 0.87 2.96
C TYR A 177 -7.73 1.49 4.34
N ARG A 178 -6.84 1.19 5.30
CA ARG A 178 -6.93 1.75 6.66
C ARG A 178 -6.64 3.25 6.66
N GLY A 179 -7.62 4.06 7.04
CA GLY A 179 -7.45 5.50 7.21
C GLY A 179 -6.87 5.84 8.58
N GLY A 180 -5.75 6.57 8.62
CA GLY A 180 -5.38 7.39 9.77
C GLY A 180 -4.93 6.70 11.07
N SER A 181 -4.00 5.73 11.03
CA SER A 181 -3.14 5.45 12.19
C SER A 181 -1.68 5.53 11.77
N ASN A 182 -0.87 6.28 12.53
CA ASN A 182 0.60 6.37 12.42
C ASN A 182 1.31 5.11 12.95
N ALA A 183 0.56 4.02 13.10
CA ALA A 183 0.88 2.74 13.71
C ALA A 183 0.48 1.62 12.72
N ASN A 184 1.38 0.66 12.49
CA ASN A 184 1.21 -0.45 11.55
C ASN A 184 1.44 -1.79 12.25
N VAL A 185 0.65 -2.78 11.86
CA VAL A 185 0.71 -4.19 12.28
C VAL A 185 1.93 -4.95 11.77
N ALA A 186 3.04 -4.27 11.48
CA ALA A 186 4.26 -4.91 10.99
C ALA A 186 5.25 -5.23 12.13
N TRP A 187 4.96 -4.75 13.34
CA TRP A 187 5.76 -4.95 14.55
C TRP A 187 4.92 -5.29 15.78
N ASP A 188 3.65 -5.69 15.59
CA ASP A 188 2.80 -6.10 16.71
C ASP A 188 3.27 -7.49 17.20
N LEU A 189 3.61 -8.40 16.27
CA LEU A 189 3.98 -9.78 16.59
C LEU A 189 5.10 -10.33 15.71
N ASP A 190 5.84 -11.29 16.26
CA ASP A 190 6.98 -11.92 15.59
C ASP A 190 6.64 -12.50 14.20
N TRP A 191 5.52 -13.20 14.05
CA TRP A 191 5.11 -13.73 12.74
C TRP A 191 4.71 -12.68 11.70
N GLU A 192 4.57 -11.40 12.05
CA GLU A 192 4.33 -10.33 11.08
C GLU A 192 5.61 -9.86 10.41
N PHE A 193 6.75 -10.09 11.08
CA PHE A 193 8.05 -9.76 10.56
C PHE A 193 8.94 -10.98 10.26
N TYR A 194 8.45 -12.19 10.45
CA TYR A 194 9.04 -13.42 9.90
C TYR A 194 8.25 -13.94 8.69
N ASP A 195 8.96 -14.48 7.69
CA ASP A 195 8.32 -15.32 6.67
C ASP A 195 8.37 -16.80 7.07
N ALA A 196 7.71 -17.65 6.29
CA ALA A 196 7.65 -19.08 6.57
C ALA A 196 8.98 -19.82 6.31
N HIS A 197 10.03 -19.11 5.90
CA HIS A 197 11.37 -19.64 5.66
C HIS A 197 12.38 -19.20 6.74
N GLY A 198 11.93 -18.49 7.78
CA GLY A 198 12.80 -17.97 8.85
C GLY A 198 13.48 -16.65 8.53
N ASN A 199 13.07 -15.94 7.47
CA ASN A 199 13.63 -14.63 7.17
C ASN A 199 12.93 -13.55 8.00
N ASN A 200 13.71 -12.87 8.84
CA ASN A 200 13.25 -11.73 9.64
C ASN A 200 13.30 -10.40 8.85
N GLY A 201 12.31 -9.53 9.10
CA GLY A 201 12.18 -8.16 8.63
C GLY A 201 11.37 -7.99 7.35
N LEU A 202 11.13 -9.05 6.58
CA LEU A 202 10.32 -9.03 5.35
C LEU A 202 10.69 -7.91 4.36
N TYR A 203 11.99 -7.71 4.11
CA TYR A 203 12.47 -6.64 3.23
C TYR A 203 12.24 -6.95 1.75
N GLY A 204 11.57 -6.05 1.03
CA GLY A 204 11.27 -6.25 -0.39
C GLY A 204 10.75 -5.01 -1.11
N ARG A 205 10.16 -5.20 -2.29
CA ARG A 205 9.46 -4.11 -2.99
C ARG A 205 8.18 -3.77 -2.23
N LEU A 206 8.00 -2.50 -1.90
CA LEU A 206 6.81 -2.05 -1.18
C LEU A 206 5.60 -1.97 -2.13
N PRO A 207 4.35 -2.03 -1.63
CA PRO A 207 3.15 -2.13 -2.47
C PRO A 207 2.99 -1.00 -3.49
N THR A 208 3.52 0.19 -3.19
CA THR A 208 3.44 1.35 -4.09
C THR A 208 4.67 1.50 -5.01
N ASP A 209 5.56 0.52 -5.05
CA ASP A 209 6.71 0.49 -5.97
C ASP A 209 6.25 0.42 -7.43
N ARG A 210 6.57 1.46 -8.20
CA ARG A 210 6.24 1.59 -9.63
C ARG A 210 7.52 1.85 -10.42
N PRO A 211 8.22 0.80 -10.89
CA PRO A 211 9.53 0.97 -11.50
C PRO A 211 9.55 1.86 -12.73
N HIS A 212 8.49 1.83 -13.54
CA HIS A 212 8.35 2.67 -14.71
C HIS A 212 7.05 3.48 -14.65
N ALA A 213 7.13 4.77 -14.89
CA ALA A 213 5.96 5.62 -15.10
C ALA A 213 6.22 6.60 -16.24
N PHE A 214 5.36 6.58 -17.25
CA PHE A 214 5.40 7.49 -18.39
C PHE A 214 4.09 8.28 -18.46
N LYS A 215 4.19 9.60 -18.66
CA LYS A 215 3.06 10.48 -18.91
C LYS A 215 3.35 11.34 -20.13
N LEU A 216 2.33 11.56 -20.95
CA LEU A 216 2.34 12.48 -22.07
C LEU A 216 1.04 13.27 -22.06
N ALA A 217 1.11 14.59 -22.03
CA ALA A 217 0.00 15.49 -22.21
C ALA A 217 0.33 16.44 -23.36
N GLY A 218 -0.61 16.73 -24.24
CA GLY A 218 -0.36 17.66 -25.33
C GLY A 218 -1.64 18.16 -25.98
N ALA A 219 -1.56 19.31 -26.61
CA ALA A 219 -2.68 19.84 -27.38
C ALA A 219 -2.19 20.63 -28.58
N TYR A 220 -2.90 20.50 -29.69
CA TYR A 220 -2.70 21.27 -30.90
C TYR A 220 -3.97 22.05 -31.27
N GLU A 221 -3.82 23.35 -31.49
CA GLU A 221 -4.85 24.25 -31.98
C GLU A 221 -4.60 24.53 -33.47
N PHE A 222 -5.51 24.05 -34.30
CA PHE A 222 -5.51 24.30 -35.73
C PHE A 222 -6.02 25.71 -36.04
N LYS A 223 -5.46 26.32 -37.09
CA LYS A 223 -5.85 27.67 -37.54
C LYS A 223 -7.34 27.81 -37.90
N PHE A 224 -8.01 26.69 -38.21
CA PHE A 224 -9.43 26.65 -38.53
C PHE A 224 -10.34 26.48 -37.29
N GLY A 225 -9.81 26.62 -36.07
CA GLY A 225 -10.59 26.67 -34.83
C GLY A 225 -10.83 25.30 -34.16
N THR A 226 -10.31 24.21 -34.72
CA THR A 226 -10.30 22.91 -34.04
C THR A 226 -9.11 22.82 -33.08
N GLN A 227 -9.33 22.23 -31.92
CA GLN A 227 -8.30 21.79 -31.00
C GLN A 227 -8.38 20.27 -30.84
N VAL A 228 -7.21 19.62 -30.83
CA VAL A 228 -7.07 18.22 -30.46
C VAL A 228 -6.12 18.13 -29.28
N GLY A 229 -6.57 17.56 -28.17
CA GLY A 229 -5.77 17.29 -26.98
C GLY A 229 -5.62 15.79 -26.76
N LEU A 230 -4.47 15.37 -26.26
CA LEU A 230 -4.14 13.99 -25.93
C LEU A 230 -3.56 13.94 -24.53
N PHE A 231 -4.00 12.96 -23.75
CA PHE A 231 -3.33 12.56 -22.52
C PHE A 231 -3.09 11.06 -22.55
N PHE A 232 -1.87 10.64 -22.24
CA PHE A 232 -1.48 9.25 -22.13
C PHE A 232 -0.72 9.04 -20.83
N TRP A 233 -1.07 7.99 -20.11
CA TRP A 233 -0.39 7.58 -18.89
C TRP A 233 -0.17 6.07 -18.94
N ALA A 234 1.07 5.63 -18.74
CA ALA A 234 1.41 4.23 -18.56
C ALA A 234 2.31 4.06 -17.33
N THR A 235 2.08 3.03 -16.53
CA THR A 235 2.93 2.72 -15.37
C THR A 235 2.94 1.23 -15.07
N SER A 236 4.08 0.71 -14.63
CA SER A 236 4.19 -0.66 -14.13
C SER A 236 3.10 -0.96 -13.10
N GLY A 237 2.67 -2.22 -13.00
CA GLY A 237 1.83 -2.63 -11.88
C GLY A 237 2.56 -2.60 -10.53
N THR A 238 1.78 -2.76 -9.47
CA THR A 238 2.24 -2.88 -8.09
C THR A 238 2.71 -4.29 -7.78
N PRO A 239 3.72 -4.48 -6.90
CA PRO A 239 4.06 -5.81 -6.38
C PRO A 239 2.87 -6.48 -5.73
N VAL A 240 2.80 -7.81 -5.85
CA VAL A 240 1.79 -8.65 -5.18
C VAL A 240 2.52 -9.69 -4.37
N SER A 241 2.10 -9.88 -3.13
CA SER A 241 2.66 -10.87 -2.21
C SER A 241 1.55 -11.75 -1.69
N THR A 242 1.77 -13.06 -1.60
CA THR A 242 0.87 -13.99 -0.92
C THR A 242 0.67 -13.55 0.53
N GLN A 243 -0.58 -13.53 0.97
CA GLN A 243 -0.99 -13.18 2.33
C GLN A 243 -1.78 -14.33 2.95
N LEU A 244 -1.62 -14.52 4.26
CA LEU A 244 -2.47 -15.40 5.07
C LEU A 244 -2.96 -14.65 6.29
N ASN A 245 -4.20 -14.95 6.69
CA ASN A 245 -4.77 -14.47 7.93
C ASN A 245 -4.46 -15.46 9.07
N SER A 246 -3.98 -14.95 10.20
CA SER A 246 -3.81 -15.72 11.44
C SER A 246 -4.98 -15.51 12.40
N ASN A 247 -5.10 -16.34 13.44
CA ASN A 247 -6.21 -16.30 14.42
C ASN A 247 -6.34 -14.98 15.19
N TYR A 248 -5.37 -14.07 15.06
CA TYR A 248 -5.29 -12.80 15.76
C TYR A 248 -5.42 -11.58 14.83
N TYR A 249 -6.08 -11.75 13.68
CA TYR A 249 -6.38 -10.69 12.69
C TYR A 249 -5.16 -10.16 11.90
N TYR A 250 -3.96 -10.57 12.26
CA TYR A 250 -2.75 -10.13 11.60
C TYR A 250 -2.46 -10.94 10.35
N GLN A 251 -2.27 -10.21 9.25
CA GLN A 251 -1.87 -10.76 7.96
C GLN A 251 -0.36 -10.89 7.95
N PHE A 252 0.14 -12.04 7.49
CA PHE A 252 1.58 -12.22 7.28
C PHE A 252 1.86 -12.71 5.87
N TRP A 253 3.12 -12.54 5.45
CA TRP A 253 3.60 -12.89 4.12
C TRP A 253 4.49 -14.13 4.18
N PRO A 254 3.96 -15.35 3.96
CA PRO A 254 4.73 -16.59 4.13
C PRO A 254 5.96 -16.69 3.22
N ASN A 255 5.95 -16.02 2.07
CA ASN A 255 7.03 -16.04 1.10
C ASN A 255 7.79 -14.71 1.04
N GLY A 256 7.59 -13.84 2.03
CA GLY A 256 8.06 -12.47 1.98
C GLY A 256 7.34 -11.63 0.91
N ARG A 257 7.98 -10.55 0.48
CA ARG A 257 7.36 -9.54 -0.40
C ARG A 257 7.62 -9.81 -1.88
N GLY A 258 6.55 -9.82 -2.68
CA GLY A 258 6.60 -9.78 -4.15
C GLY A 258 6.66 -11.13 -4.85
N ASP A 259 6.32 -12.22 -4.18
CA ASP A 259 6.41 -13.60 -4.72
C ASP A 259 5.37 -13.88 -5.82
N MET A 260 4.24 -13.16 -5.83
CA MET A 260 3.21 -13.25 -6.88
C MET A 260 3.49 -12.32 -8.08
N GLY A 261 4.65 -11.67 -8.13
CA GLY A 261 5.02 -10.75 -9.20
C GLY A 261 4.33 -9.39 -9.06
N ARG A 262 3.66 -8.93 -10.12
CA ARG A 262 3.01 -7.61 -10.16
C ARG A 262 1.64 -7.68 -10.82
N THR A 263 0.77 -6.74 -10.46
CA THR A 263 -0.44 -6.45 -11.25
C THR A 263 -0.05 -6.06 -12.69
N PRO A 264 -0.97 -6.17 -13.67
CA PRO A 264 -0.69 -5.74 -15.04
C PRO A 264 -0.26 -4.27 -15.12
N THR A 265 0.55 -3.94 -16.13
CA THR A 265 0.85 -2.54 -16.47
C THR A 265 -0.43 -1.77 -16.72
N PHE A 266 -0.60 -0.65 -16.01
CA PHE A 266 -1.69 0.27 -16.26
C PHE A 266 -1.34 1.14 -17.46
N SER A 267 -2.29 1.33 -18.37
CA SER A 267 -2.22 2.36 -19.40
C SER A 267 -3.58 3.00 -19.60
N ARG A 268 -3.60 4.28 -19.98
CA ARG A 268 -4.83 4.97 -20.38
C ARG A 268 -4.51 6.03 -21.42
N THR A 269 -5.37 6.12 -22.43
CA THR A 269 -5.37 7.19 -23.43
C THR A 269 -6.67 7.98 -23.31
N ASP A 270 -6.56 9.29 -23.14
CA ASP A 270 -7.68 10.21 -23.11
C ASP A 270 -7.52 11.21 -24.27
N LEU A 271 -8.64 11.64 -24.86
CA LEU A 271 -8.70 12.49 -26.04
C LEU A 271 -9.66 13.65 -25.81
N LEU A 272 -9.25 14.84 -26.21
CA LEU A 272 -10.11 16.02 -26.34
C LEU A 272 -10.20 16.39 -27.81
N ILE A 273 -11.40 16.59 -28.32
CA ILE A 273 -11.65 17.28 -29.58
C ILE A 273 -12.56 18.47 -29.29
N ALA A 274 -12.17 19.66 -29.71
CA ALA A 274 -13.02 20.84 -29.60
C ALA A 274 -13.01 21.63 -30.91
N HIS A 275 -14.10 22.33 -31.20
CA HIS A 275 -14.17 23.24 -32.34
C HIS A 275 -14.88 24.54 -31.95
N GLU A 276 -14.27 25.67 -32.35
CA GLU A 276 -14.81 27.01 -32.13
C GLU A 276 -15.43 27.58 -33.40
N PHE A 277 -16.73 27.84 -33.34
CA PHE A 277 -17.45 28.66 -34.32
C PHE A 277 -17.46 30.12 -33.84
N LYS A 278 -16.93 31.02 -34.67
CA LYS A 278 -16.92 32.46 -34.38
C LYS A 278 -18.18 33.14 -34.94
N PHE A 279 -18.80 34.01 -34.15
CA PHE A 279 -19.96 34.83 -34.54
C PHE A 279 -19.63 36.30 -34.34
N GLY A 280 -19.17 36.95 -35.41
CA GLY A 280 -18.65 38.32 -35.32
C GLY A 280 -17.29 38.38 -34.60
N GLU A 281 -16.96 39.55 -34.04
CA GLU A 281 -15.62 39.82 -33.51
C GLU A 281 -15.38 39.24 -32.11
N VAL A 282 -16.43 39.14 -31.28
CA VAL A 282 -16.29 38.81 -29.84
C VAL A 282 -16.96 37.49 -29.44
N LYS A 283 -18.05 37.08 -30.10
CA LYS A 283 -18.81 35.89 -29.68
C LYS A 283 -18.27 34.62 -30.31
N LYS A 284 -18.20 33.54 -29.51
CA LYS A 284 -17.87 32.19 -30.00
C LYS A 284 -18.79 31.13 -29.39
N LEU A 285 -19.10 30.11 -30.18
CA LEU A 285 -19.63 28.83 -29.70
C LEU A 285 -18.52 27.80 -29.78
N ARG A 286 -18.27 27.10 -28.69
CA ARG A 286 -17.31 26.01 -28.62
C ARG A 286 -18.05 24.71 -28.35
N LEU A 287 -17.87 23.75 -29.25
CA LEU A 287 -18.34 22.37 -29.07
C LEU A 287 -17.14 21.53 -28.65
N GLU A 288 -17.30 20.70 -27.63
CA GLU A 288 -16.22 19.87 -27.09
C GLU A 288 -16.69 18.42 -26.92
N PHE A 289 -15.76 17.49 -27.14
CA PHE A 289 -15.90 16.10 -26.82
C PHE A 289 -14.65 15.64 -26.07
N ASN A 290 -14.84 15.15 -24.84
CA ASN A 290 -13.79 14.54 -24.03
C ASN A 290 -14.06 13.04 -23.95
N ALA A 291 -13.09 12.24 -24.35
CA ALA A 291 -13.09 10.78 -24.25
C ALA A 291 -12.03 10.35 -23.23
N THR A 292 -12.47 9.75 -22.13
CA THR A 292 -11.60 9.10 -21.14
C THR A 292 -11.56 7.60 -21.43
N ASN A 293 -10.37 7.00 -21.34
CA ASN A 293 -10.15 5.61 -21.72
C ASN A 293 -10.64 5.32 -23.15
N LEU A 294 -10.10 6.06 -24.12
CA LEU A 294 -10.50 6.05 -25.55
C LEU A 294 -10.61 4.64 -26.14
N PHE A 295 -9.75 3.71 -25.72
CA PHE A 295 -9.70 2.33 -26.22
C PHE A 295 -10.46 1.33 -25.34
N SER A 296 -11.21 1.81 -24.34
CA SER A 296 -11.95 1.00 -23.38
C SER A 296 -11.11 -0.14 -22.77
N GLN A 297 -9.85 0.16 -22.41
CA GLN A 297 -8.94 -0.81 -21.82
C GLN A 297 -9.50 -1.27 -20.46
N ARG A 298 -9.55 -2.59 -20.26
CA ARG A 298 -9.98 -3.22 -19.02
C ARG A 298 -8.79 -3.87 -18.34
N ILE A 299 -8.14 -3.15 -17.45
CA ILE A 299 -6.90 -3.54 -16.78
C ILE A 299 -7.22 -3.84 -15.32
N SER A 300 -6.79 -4.99 -14.82
CA SER A 300 -6.92 -5.33 -13.40
C SER A 300 -6.01 -4.46 -12.54
N GLN A 301 -6.55 -3.92 -11.45
CA GLN A 301 -5.82 -3.09 -10.49
C GLN A 301 -5.54 -3.83 -9.17
N TYR A 302 -6.05 -5.05 -9.02
CA TYR A 302 -5.86 -5.87 -7.83
C TYR A 302 -5.76 -7.36 -8.20
N THR A 303 -4.92 -8.09 -7.49
CA THR A 303 -4.87 -9.55 -7.54
C THR A 303 -5.23 -10.07 -6.17
N TRP A 304 -6.24 -10.94 -6.08
CA TRP A 304 -6.58 -11.63 -4.86
C TRP A 304 -5.38 -12.41 -4.34
N ASN A 305 -4.81 -11.98 -3.24
CA ASN A 305 -3.54 -12.47 -2.71
C ASN A 305 -3.68 -13.13 -1.34
N ASN A 306 -4.88 -13.18 -0.76
CA ASN A 306 -5.15 -13.97 0.44
C ASN A 306 -5.34 -15.45 0.08
N TYR A 307 -4.52 -16.33 0.65
CA TYR A 307 -4.57 -17.76 0.36
C TYR A 307 -5.71 -18.46 1.11
N ASN A 308 -5.90 -18.14 2.39
CA ASN A 308 -7.03 -18.63 3.17
C ASN A 308 -8.21 -17.68 3.05
N TYR A 309 -9.42 -18.24 3.14
CA TYR A 309 -10.65 -17.46 3.05
C TYR A 309 -10.65 -16.37 4.15
N GLN A 310 -11.02 -15.15 3.77
CA GLN A 310 -11.17 -14.05 4.72
C GLN A 310 -12.66 -13.83 4.98
N ASP A 311 -13.16 -14.35 6.10
CA ASP A 311 -14.56 -14.18 6.51
C ASP A 311 -14.81 -12.85 7.25
N ILE A 312 -16.06 -12.55 7.62
CA ILE A 312 -16.55 -11.25 8.11
C ILE A 312 -16.32 -11.04 9.63
N GLY A 313 -15.61 -11.92 10.36
CA GLY A 313 -15.42 -11.85 11.83
C GLY A 313 -13.98 -11.76 12.36
N PHE A 314 -13.79 -11.34 13.62
CA PHE A 314 -12.47 -11.29 14.29
C PHE A 314 -11.79 -12.66 14.39
N PHE A 315 -12.59 -13.74 14.38
CA PHE A 315 -12.14 -15.12 14.28
C PHE A 315 -12.76 -15.72 13.02
N SER A 316 -11.95 -15.95 11.99
CA SER A 316 -12.38 -16.72 10.83
C SER A 316 -11.89 -18.16 11.01
N PRO A 317 -12.71 -19.19 10.81
CA PRO A 317 -12.24 -20.57 11.02
C PRO A 317 -11.15 -20.98 10.03
N SER A 318 -10.98 -20.27 8.90
CA SER A 318 -9.89 -20.47 7.95
C SER A 318 -8.56 -19.84 8.39
N ASN A 319 -8.51 -19.08 9.49
CA ASN A 319 -7.29 -18.50 10.03
C ASN A 319 -6.34 -19.56 10.57
N ILE A 320 -5.03 -19.37 10.37
CA ILE A 320 -4.02 -20.31 10.87
C ILE A 320 -3.50 -19.92 12.26
N GLU A 321 -3.05 -20.92 13.01
CA GLU A 321 -2.38 -20.78 14.32
C GLU A 321 -0.86 -20.86 14.13
N LEU A 322 -0.11 -19.92 14.70
CA LEU A 322 1.36 -19.86 14.63
C LEU A 322 2.07 -19.89 15.99
N PHE A 323 1.33 -19.81 17.09
CA PHE A 323 1.87 -19.76 18.45
C PHE A 323 2.77 -20.94 18.84
N ASP A 324 2.58 -22.11 18.22
CA ASP A 324 3.36 -23.32 18.47
C ASP A 324 4.52 -23.50 17.47
N LYS A 325 4.78 -22.50 16.62
CA LYS A 325 5.78 -22.57 15.55
C LYS A 325 7.03 -21.77 15.89
N ASP A 326 8.19 -22.41 15.71
CA ASP A 326 9.48 -21.73 15.73
C ASP A 326 9.67 -21.05 14.37
N LEU A 327 9.45 -19.73 14.34
CA LEU A 327 9.43 -18.95 13.11
C LEU A 327 10.82 -18.89 12.46
N ASP A 328 11.90 -18.90 13.25
CA ASP A 328 13.28 -18.87 12.77
C ASP A 328 13.68 -20.14 12.00
N LYS A 329 13.04 -21.28 12.29
CA LYS A 329 13.24 -22.54 11.57
C LYS A 329 12.34 -22.68 10.34
N GLY A 330 11.41 -21.75 10.16
CA GLY A 330 10.38 -21.80 9.14
C GLY A 330 9.31 -22.87 9.41
N PHE A 331 8.26 -22.84 8.62
CA PHE A 331 7.10 -23.72 8.79
C PHE A 331 6.38 -24.00 7.47
N ALA A 332 5.74 -25.16 7.37
CA ALA A 332 5.01 -25.59 6.18
C ALA A 332 3.63 -24.93 6.08
N TRP A 333 3.60 -23.62 5.81
CA TRP A 333 2.39 -22.78 5.83
C TRP A 333 1.24 -23.32 4.96
N GLN A 334 1.54 -23.90 3.79
CA GLN A 334 0.52 -24.47 2.89
C GLN A 334 -0.17 -25.68 3.52
N SER A 335 0.58 -26.54 4.19
CA SER A 335 0.03 -27.71 4.87
C SER A 335 -0.82 -27.29 6.06
N ILE A 336 -0.37 -26.29 6.82
CA ILE A 336 -1.15 -25.72 7.94
C ILE A 336 -2.48 -25.17 7.42
N ALA A 337 -2.45 -24.31 6.39
CA ALA A 337 -3.66 -23.72 5.82
C ALA A 337 -4.63 -24.77 5.26
N LYS A 338 -4.13 -25.81 4.57
CA LYS A 338 -4.96 -26.92 4.07
C LYS A 338 -5.58 -27.73 5.21
N ASN A 339 -4.79 -28.08 6.22
CA ASN A 339 -5.30 -28.83 7.37
C ASN A 339 -6.36 -28.04 8.15
N THR A 340 -6.16 -26.73 8.34
CA THR A 340 -7.16 -25.85 8.96
C THR A 340 -8.44 -25.80 8.12
N SER A 341 -8.30 -25.59 6.80
CA SER A 341 -9.39 -25.57 5.83
C SER A 341 -10.21 -26.87 5.87
N GLU A 342 -9.56 -28.02 5.83
CA GLU A 342 -10.19 -29.34 5.91
C GLU A 342 -10.86 -29.59 7.26
N ALA A 343 -10.19 -29.27 8.37
CA ALA A 343 -10.71 -29.46 9.72
C ALA A 343 -11.98 -28.65 9.98
N GLN A 344 -12.08 -27.46 9.38
CA GLN A 344 -13.25 -26.58 9.52
C GLN A 344 -14.29 -26.78 8.41
N GLY A 345 -14.01 -27.61 7.41
CA GLY A 345 -14.89 -27.80 6.26
C GLY A 345 -15.06 -26.54 5.40
N ILE A 346 -14.09 -25.61 5.42
CA ILE A 346 -14.09 -24.35 4.67
C ILE A 346 -13.01 -24.43 3.62
N ALA A 347 -13.33 -24.23 2.34
CA ALA A 347 -12.31 -24.20 1.29
C ALA A 347 -11.32 -23.03 1.48
N LEU A 348 -10.09 -23.21 0.99
CA LEU A 348 -9.17 -22.09 0.73
C LEU A 348 -9.85 -21.04 -0.17
N ASP A 349 -9.35 -19.80 -0.18
CA ASP A 349 -10.01 -18.73 -0.93
C ASP A 349 -9.99 -19.06 -2.44
N PRO A 350 -11.15 -19.32 -3.08
CA PRO A 350 -11.21 -19.70 -4.48
C PRO A 350 -10.83 -18.54 -5.41
N ARG A 351 -10.74 -17.31 -4.89
CA ARG A 351 -10.33 -16.13 -5.65
C ARG A 351 -8.82 -15.97 -5.67
N TYR A 352 -8.06 -16.66 -4.82
CA TYR A 352 -6.60 -16.52 -4.75
C TYR A 352 -5.94 -16.64 -6.14
N GLY A 353 -5.14 -15.64 -6.51
CA GLY A 353 -4.49 -15.50 -7.81
C GLY A 353 -5.35 -14.89 -8.92
N HIS A 354 -6.65 -14.68 -8.71
CA HIS A 354 -7.54 -14.08 -9.70
C HIS A 354 -7.49 -12.55 -9.70
N ALA A 355 -7.68 -11.98 -10.88
CA ALA A 355 -7.74 -10.54 -11.11
C ALA A 355 -9.05 -9.93 -10.60
N ALA A 356 -8.95 -8.75 -9.99
CA ALA A 356 -10.07 -7.94 -9.51
C ALA A 356 -9.83 -6.44 -9.80
N GLU A 357 -10.81 -5.61 -9.43
CA GLU A 357 -10.78 -4.14 -9.53
C GLU A 357 -10.34 -3.65 -10.91
N PHE A 358 -11.19 -3.86 -11.91
CA PHE A 358 -10.86 -3.47 -13.28
C PHE A 358 -11.09 -1.99 -13.52
N THR A 359 -10.23 -1.38 -14.34
CA THR A 359 -10.45 -0.01 -14.82
C THR A 359 -11.84 0.13 -15.45
N PRO A 360 -12.55 1.27 -15.24
CA PRO A 360 -13.81 1.52 -15.90
C PRO A 360 -13.62 1.58 -17.41
N GLY A 361 -14.70 1.32 -18.15
CA GLY A 361 -14.70 1.37 -19.62
C GLY A 361 -14.54 2.79 -20.17
N PHE A 362 -14.74 2.92 -21.47
CA PHE A 362 -14.79 4.22 -22.15
C PHE A 362 -15.85 5.15 -21.52
N GLU A 363 -15.49 6.42 -21.34
CA GLU A 363 -16.42 7.47 -20.93
C GLU A 363 -16.32 8.69 -21.86
N GLY A 364 -17.45 9.12 -22.41
CA GLY A 364 -17.53 10.28 -23.31
C GLY A 364 -18.35 11.41 -22.69
N ARG A 365 -17.85 12.65 -22.79
CA ARG A 365 -18.54 13.87 -22.33
C ARG A 365 -18.61 14.90 -23.44
N PHE A 366 -19.80 15.45 -23.67
CA PHE A 366 -20.00 16.56 -24.60
C PHE A 366 -20.10 17.88 -23.83
N GLY A 367 -19.41 18.90 -24.32
CA GLY A 367 -19.44 20.26 -23.80
C GLY A 367 -19.96 21.23 -24.84
N ILE A 368 -20.79 22.18 -24.42
CA ILE A 368 -21.19 23.33 -25.23
C ILE A 368 -20.89 24.57 -24.39
N LYS A 369 -20.07 25.47 -24.92
CA LYS A 369 -19.70 26.72 -24.24
C LYS A 369 -19.93 27.91 -25.16
N PHE A 370 -20.68 28.88 -24.67
CA PHE A 370 -20.77 30.22 -25.27
C PHE A 370 -19.72 31.12 -24.62
N ILE A 371 -18.94 31.82 -25.44
CA ILE A 371 -17.88 32.73 -25.02
C ILE A 371 -18.25 34.12 -25.56
N PHE A 372 -18.25 35.12 -24.67
CA PHE A 372 -18.67 36.49 -24.95
C PHE A 372 -17.49 37.45 -25.00
#